data_AF-A0A6B2TEE6-F1
#
_entry.id   AF-A0A6B2TEE6-F1
#
_cell.length_a   1.000
_cell.length_b   1.000
_cell.length_c   1.000
_cell.angle_alpha   90.00
_cell.angle_beta   90.00
_cell.angle_gamma   90.00
#
_symmetry.space_group_name_H-M   'P 1'
#
loop_
_entity.id
_entity.type
_entity.pdbx_description
1 polymer ?
#
loop_
_entity_poly.entity_id
_entity_poly.type
_entity_poly.pdbx_seq_one_letter_code
_entity_poly.pdbx_strand_id
1 'polypeptide(L)'
;ADAGRLRAGEEPLSAEDYRADATRFAANESGVDRHVQELRPPGVHHATYEPETERYGGAGLMPRTEALFQLSSELVLALLPHVTSAGARSALALRATISAAAALGGAEEQAAYYANSVVAWRSWAAGFGCTPEQLDRLCSVEGTRGASAAADPARHGPFDSWHAGLGDLVGEIRRTTAVHPAQIVFSHVHMVHNRLGRSLFDELRTYAWLAHHFPVTGSTANSGGAGSAGAGR
;
A
#
# COMPACT_ATOMS: atom_id res chain seq x y z
N ALA A 1 -6.23 8.71 31.25
CA ALA A 1 -6.27 7.93 30.01
C ALA A 1 -7.70 7.41 29.83
N ASP A 2 -8.49 8.01 28.94
CA ASP A 2 -9.87 7.61 28.62
C ASP A 2 -9.92 6.57 27.50
N ALA A 3 -8.95 5.64 27.44
CA ALA A 3 -8.94 4.61 26.42
C ALA A 3 -10.15 3.67 26.61
N GLY A 4 -10.98 3.53 25.58
CA GLY A 4 -12.17 2.67 25.60
C GLY A 4 -13.47 3.34 26.06
N ARG A 5 -13.48 4.65 26.36
CA ARG A 5 -14.72 5.41 26.56
C ARG A 5 -15.20 5.99 25.24
N LEU A 6 -16.48 5.76 24.95
CA LEU A 6 -17.18 6.40 23.84
C LEU A 6 -17.24 7.91 24.07
N ARG A 7 -17.05 8.67 23.00
CA ARG A 7 -17.29 10.11 22.99
C ARG A 7 -18.80 10.37 22.94
N ALA A 8 -19.19 11.61 23.23
CA ALA A 8 -20.58 12.02 23.09
C ALA A 8 -21.08 11.77 21.66
N GLY A 9 -22.13 10.96 21.52
CA GLY A 9 -22.72 10.58 20.22
C GLY A 9 -22.09 9.36 19.55
N GLU A 10 -21.09 8.72 20.16
CA GLU A 10 -20.60 7.41 19.71
C GLU A 10 -21.42 6.29 20.39
N GLU A 11 -21.82 5.30 19.60
CA GLU A 11 -22.48 4.08 20.07
C GLU A 11 -21.51 2.89 20.01
N PRO A 12 -21.61 1.90 20.92
CA PRO A 12 -20.80 0.69 20.83
C PRO A 12 -21.12 -0.08 19.54
N LEU A 13 -20.09 -0.65 18.91
CA LEU A 13 -20.28 -1.60 17.81
C LEU A 13 -21.01 -2.85 18.33
N SER A 14 -22.11 -3.24 17.67
CA SER A 14 -22.83 -4.45 18.04
C SER A 14 -22.02 -5.70 17.70
N ALA A 15 -22.17 -6.77 18.48
CA ALA A 15 -21.48 -8.04 18.20
C ALA A 15 -21.95 -8.67 16.87
N GLU A 16 -23.19 -8.38 16.45
CA GLU A 16 -23.75 -8.82 15.18
C GLU A 16 -23.11 -8.09 14.00
N ASP A 17 -23.06 -6.75 14.04
CA ASP A 17 -22.43 -5.94 12.99
C ASP A 17 -20.94 -6.25 12.87
N TYR A 18 -20.25 -6.37 14.00
CA TYR A 18 -18.86 -6.82 14.03
C TYR A 18 -18.70 -8.16 13.33
N ARG A 19 -19.52 -9.17 13.67
CA ARG A 19 -19.39 -10.51 13.10
C ARG A 19 -19.69 -10.49 11.60
N ALA A 20 -20.69 -9.74 11.16
CA ALA A 20 -21.03 -9.60 9.76
C ALA A 20 -19.86 -8.98 8.95
N ASP A 21 -19.31 -7.87 9.43
CA ASP A 21 -18.20 -7.19 8.76
C ASP A 21 -16.92 -8.03 8.82
N ALA A 22 -16.54 -8.56 9.98
CA ALA A 22 -15.36 -9.38 10.14
C ALA A 22 -15.42 -10.65 9.29
N THR A 23 -16.60 -11.26 9.11
CA THR A 23 -16.78 -12.42 8.21
C THR A 23 -16.51 -12.03 6.76
N ARG A 24 -16.98 -10.86 6.33
CA ARG A 24 -16.70 -10.36 4.98
C ARG A 24 -15.20 -10.10 4.74
N PHE A 25 -14.51 -9.56 5.75
CA PHE A 25 -13.05 -9.40 5.70
C PHE A 25 -12.34 -10.75 5.63
N ALA A 26 -12.60 -11.64 6.58
CA ALA A 26 -11.97 -12.95 6.67
C ALA A 26 -12.16 -13.82 5.41
N ALA A 27 -13.28 -13.67 4.69
CA ALA A 27 -13.52 -14.36 3.42
C ALA A 27 -12.53 -13.99 2.31
N ASN A 28 -11.89 -12.83 2.39
CA ASN A 28 -10.92 -12.31 1.42
C ASN A 28 -9.46 -12.41 1.92
N GLU A 29 -9.24 -13.05 3.08
CA GLU A 29 -7.92 -13.24 3.69
C GLU A 29 -7.35 -14.65 3.45
N SER A 30 -6.07 -14.82 3.76
CA SER A 30 -5.34 -16.10 3.70
C SER A 30 -4.94 -16.62 5.08
N GLY A 31 -4.63 -17.91 5.18
CA GLY A 31 -4.12 -18.50 6.42
C GLY A 31 -5.13 -18.43 7.58
N VAL A 32 -4.62 -18.13 8.78
CA VAL A 32 -5.40 -18.07 10.03
C VAL A 32 -6.39 -16.91 10.06
N ASP A 33 -6.17 -15.87 9.25
CA ASP A 33 -7.00 -14.66 9.19
C ASP A 33 -8.38 -14.90 8.54
N ARG A 34 -8.61 -16.13 8.05
CA ARG A 34 -9.94 -16.61 7.63
C ARG A 34 -10.90 -16.87 8.78
N HIS A 35 -10.41 -16.90 10.01
CA HIS A 35 -11.22 -17.16 11.19
C HIS A 35 -11.57 -15.86 11.91
N VAL A 36 -12.87 -15.57 11.98
CA VAL A 36 -13.40 -14.42 12.73
C VAL A 36 -13.23 -14.68 14.22
N GLN A 37 -12.44 -13.84 14.88
CA GLN A 37 -12.30 -13.86 16.34
C GLN A 37 -13.56 -13.28 17.01
N GLU A 38 -13.78 -13.59 18.28
CA GLU A 38 -14.87 -12.97 19.03
C GLU A 38 -14.55 -11.50 19.37
N LEU A 39 -15.58 -10.64 19.33
CA LEU A 39 -15.46 -9.26 19.77
C LEU A 39 -15.17 -9.22 21.27
N ARG A 40 -13.96 -8.76 21.63
CA ARG A 40 -13.54 -8.62 23.03
C ARG A 40 -13.97 -7.25 23.58
N PRO A 41 -14.27 -7.14 24.89
CA PRO A 41 -14.53 -5.84 25.52
C PRO A 41 -13.28 -4.95 25.47
N PRO A 42 -13.43 -3.60 25.54
CA PRO A 42 -12.31 -2.68 25.60
C PRO A 42 -11.33 -3.01 26.73
N GLY A 43 -10.03 -3.07 26.42
CA GLY A 43 -8.99 -3.41 27.40
C GLY A 43 -7.71 -3.91 26.75
N VAL A 44 -6.75 -4.32 27.59
CA VAL A 44 -5.50 -4.97 27.16
C VAL A 44 -5.70 -6.48 27.28
N HIS A 45 -5.47 -7.19 26.19
CA HIS A 45 -5.60 -8.63 26.12
C HIS A 45 -4.30 -9.25 25.66
N HIS A 46 -3.86 -10.32 26.32
CA HIS A 46 -2.72 -11.10 25.84
C HIS A 46 -3.10 -11.84 24.56
N ALA A 47 -2.15 -11.88 23.62
CA ALA A 47 -2.21 -12.66 22.40
C ALA A 47 -0.81 -13.20 22.09
N THR A 48 -0.74 -14.39 21.48
CA THR A 48 0.50 -14.93 20.95
C THR A 48 0.82 -14.19 19.65
N TYR A 49 2.04 -13.68 19.54
CA TYR A 49 2.53 -13.11 18.29
C TYR A 49 2.96 -14.25 17.35
N GLU A 50 2.39 -14.28 16.16
CA GLU A 50 2.77 -15.20 15.08
C GLU A 50 3.35 -14.37 13.92
N PRO A 51 4.64 -14.51 13.60
CA PRO A 51 5.26 -13.73 12.53
C PRO A 51 4.77 -14.19 11.15
N GLU A 52 4.36 -13.24 10.31
CA GLU A 52 3.92 -13.46 8.91
C GLU A 52 5.10 -13.79 7.96
N THR A 53 5.90 -14.80 8.30
CA THR A 53 7.16 -15.10 7.60
C THR A 53 6.96 -15.34 6.11
N GLU A 54 5.89 -16.02 5.69
CA GLU A 54 5.60 -16.29 4.27
C GLU A 54 5.39 -15.00 3.47
N ARG A 55 4.64 -14.04 4.03
CA ARG A 55 4.37 -12.74 3.41
C ARG A 55 5.63 -11.89 3.25
N TYR A 56 6.56 -12.01 4.21
CA TYR A 56 7.76 -11.17 4.29
C TYR A 56 9.04 -11.89 3.82
N GLY A 57 8.90 -12.92 2.98
CA GLY A 57 10.03 -13.55 2.28
C GLY A 57 10.85 -14.52 3.12
N GLY A 58 10.29 -15.01 4.22
CA GLY A 58 10.83 -16.06 5.07
C GLY A 58 11.38 -15.57 6.41
N ALA A 59 11.63 -16.51 7.31
CA ALA A 59 12.08 -16.24 8.68
C ALA A 59 13.39 -15.44 8.75
N GLY A 60 14.29 -15.61 7.78
CA GLY A 60 15.57 -14.89 7.73
C GLY A 60 15.43 -13.39 7.48
N LEU A 61 14.36 -12.95 6.81
CA LEU A 61 14.10 -11.52 6.55
C LEU A 61 13.25 -10.87 7.65
N MET A 62 12.54 -11.67 8.45
CA MET A 62 11.58 -11.17 9.44
C MET A 62 12.18 -10.13 10.42
N PRO A 63 13.39 -10.31 11.00
CA PRO A 63 13.94 -9.31 11.92
C PRO A 63 14.14 -7.93 11.27
N ARG A 64 14.49 -7.88 9.99
CA ARG A 64 14.65 -6.61 9.25
C ARG A 64 13.29 -6.00 8.92
N THR A 65 12.33 -6.83 8.54
CA THR A 65 10.94 -6.42 8.34
C THR A 65 10.35 -5.81 9.62
N GLU A 66 10.57 -6.43 10.78
CA GLU A 66 10.12 -5.94 12.09
C GLU A 66 10.79 -4.62 12.47
N ALA A 67 12.09 -4.48 12.22
CA ALA A 67 12.79 -3.21 12.42
C ALA A 67 12.16 -2.07 11.57
N LEU A 68 11.74 -2.36 10.34
CA LEU A 68 11.04 -1.40 9.49
C LEU A 68 9.60 -1.11 9.98
N PHE A 69 8.91 -2.09 10.58
CA PHE A 69 7.64 -1.84 11.25
C PHE A 69 7.79 -0.93 12.46
N GLN A 70 8.83 -1.15 13.27
CA GLN A 70 9.13 -0.28 14.38
C GLN A 70 9.44 1.14 13.88
N LEU A 71 10.36 1.28 12.93
CA LEU A 71 10.76 2.58 12.38
C LEU A 71 9.56 3.35 11.79
N SER A 72 8.71 2.69 10.99
CA SER A 72 7.50 3.33 10.46
C SER A 72 6.49 3.68 11.54
N SER A 73 6.40 2.91 12.63
CA SER A 73 5.54 3.23 13.78
C SER A 73 6.04 4.48 14.50
N GLU A 74 7.34 4.56 14.79
CA GLU A 74 7.97 5.72 15.45
C GLU A 74 7.81 6.99 14.62
N LEU A 75 8.04 6.91 13.30
CA LEU A 75 7.84 8.01 12.37
C LEU A 75 6.38 8.49 12.37
N VAL A 76 5.41 7.58 12.25
CA VAL A 76 3.98 7.95 12.24
C VAL A 76 3.59 8.55 13.59
N LEU A 77 4.04 7.98 14.72
CA LEU A 77 3.78 8.53 16.05
C LEU A 77 4.32 9.96 16.22
N ALA A 78 5.51 10.25 15.70
CA ALA A 78 6.09 11.59 15.75
C ALA A 78 5.33 12.60 14.86
N LEU A 79 4.78 12.15 13.74
CA LEU A 79 4.10 13.02 12.75
C LEU A 79 2.64 13.26 13.09
N LEU A 80 1.93 12.27 13.65
CA LEU A 80 0.48 12.31 13.89
C LEU A 80 -0.02 13.55 14.65
N PRO A 81 0.67 14.07 15.68
CA PRO A 81 0.27 15.32 16.35
C PRO A 81 0.19 16.53 15.41
N HIS A 82 0.92 16.50 14.30
CA HIS A 82 1.02 17.59 13.32
C HIS A 82 0.13 17.38 12.09
N VAL A 83 -0.48 16.20 11.91
CA VAL A 83 -1.36 15.87 10.77
C VAL A 83 -2.78 15.51 11.24
N THR A 84 -3.55 16.54 11.56
CA THR A 84 -4.88 16.39 12.17
C THR A 84 -6.00 16.12 11.17
N SER A 85 -5.83 16.47 9.88
CA SER A 85 -6.86 16.27 8.86
C SER A 85 -6.64 14.98 8.06
N ALA A 86 -7.73 14.43 7.51
CA ALA A 86 -7.65 13.27 6.64
C ALA A 86 -6.80 13.56 5.39
N GLY A 87 -6.92 14.75 4.80
CA GLY A 87 -6.12 15.15 3.65
C GLY A 87 -4.62 15.20 3.94
N ALA A 88 -4.22 15.74 5.10
CA ALA A 88 -2.81 15.80 5.50
C ALA A 88 -2.20 14.39 5.67
N ARG A 89 -2.97 13.47 6.27
CA ARG A 89 -2.55 12.07 6.42
C ARG A 89 -2.46 11.34 5.07
N SER A 90 -3.38 11.62 4.13
CA SER A 90 -3.29 11.09 2.76
C SER A 90 -2.09 11.64 2.00
N ALA A 91 -1.75 12.92 2.17
CA ALA A 91 -0.54 13.50 1.58
C ALA A 91 0.73 12.84 2.15
N LEU A 92 0.73 12.55 3.46
CA LEU A 92 1.83 11.85 4.11
C LEU A 92 1.94 10.39 3.63
N ALA A 93 0.82 9.69 3.47
CA ALA A 93 0.77 8.35 2.90
C ALA A 93 1.29 8.32 1.46
N LEU A 94 0.87 9.28 0.61
CA LEU A 94 1.40 9.46 -0.74
C LEU A 94 2.93 9.64 -0.73
N ARG A 95 3.46 10.44 0.20
CA ARG A 95 4.91 10.64 0.34
C ARG A 95 5.64 9.37 0.80
N ALA A 96 5.06 8.59 1.70
CA ALA A 96 5.57 7.28 2.07
C ALA A 96 5.62 6.34 0.85
N THR A 97 4.54 6.24 0.08
CA THR A 97 4.47 5.38 -1.11
C THR A 97 5.52 5.72 -2.15
N ILE A 98 5.72 7.02 -2.44
CA ILE A 98 6.77 7.46 -3.38
C ILE A 98 8.16 7.11 -2.85
N SER A 99 8.39 7.29 -1.56
CA SER A 99 9.68 6.96 -0.93
C SER A 99 9.96 5.45 -0.96
N ALA A 100 8.93 4.63 -0.74
CA ALA A 100 9.04 3.18 -0.82
C ALA A 100 9.28 2.69 -2.25
N ALA A 101 8.60 3.26 -3.24
CA ALA A 101 8.81 2.92 -4.65
C ALA A 101 10.22 3.29 -5.11
N ALA A 102 10.75 4.44 -4.66
CA ALA A 102 12.13 4.84 -4.95
C ALA A 102 13.17 3.85 -4.41
N ALA A 103 12.86 3.08 -3.36
CA ALA A 103 13.75 2.03 -2.84
C ALA A 103 13.79 0.78 -3.73
N LEU A 104 12.78 0.57 -4.59
CA LEU A 104 12.80 -0.52 -5.57
C LEU A 104 13.84 -0.23 -6.64
N GLY A 105 13.79 0.95 -7.25
CA GLY A 105 14.75 1.33 -8.29
C GLY A 105 14.35 2.57 -9.07
N GLY A 106 14.74 2.59 -10.35
CA GLY A 106 14.51 3.72 -11.26
C GLY A 106 13.06 3.93 -11.65
N ALA A 107 12.82 4.93 -12.50
CA ALA A 107 11.49 5.37 -12.90
C ALA A 107 10.61 4.26 -13.50
N GLU A 108 11.19 3.34 -14.29
CA GLU A 108 10.46 2.21 -14.89
C GLU A 108 9.92 1.24 -13.83
N GLU A 109 10.74 0.89 -12.83
CA GLU A 109 10.34 -0.02 -11.76
C GLU A 109 9.30 0.64 -10.83
N GLN A 110 9.42 1.94 -10.59
CA GLN A 110 8.41 2.72 -9.87
C GLN A 110 7.07 2.73 -10.61
N ALA A 111 7.09 3.01 -11.92
CA ALA A 111 5.88 3.03 -12.75
C ALA A 111 5.21 1.65 -12.78
N ALA A 112 5.99 0.58 -12.96
CA ALA A 112 5.50 -0.79 -12.92
C ALA A 112 4.90 -1.14 -11.54
N TYR A 113 5.56 -0.73 -10.45
CA TYR A 113 5.07 -0.91 -9.10
C TYR A 113 3.71 -0.24 -8.89
N TYR A 114 3.53 1.01 -9.30
CA TYR A 114 2.26 1.71 -9.16
C TYR A 114 1.16 1.05 -10.00
N ALA A 115 1.43 0.73 -11.26
CA ALA A 115 0.46 0.08 -12.15
C ALA A 115 0.01 -1.28 -11.61
N ASN A 116 0.94 -2.12 -11.17
CA ASN A 116 0.64 -3.43 -10.60
C ASN A 116 -0.12 -3.31 -9.27
N SER A 117 0.20 -2.31 -8.47
CA SER A 117 -0.51 -2.04 -7.20
C SER A 117 -1.96 -1.62 -7.42
N VAL A 118 -2.26 -0.84 -8.47
CA VAL A 118 -3.65 -0.53 -8.85
C VAL A 118 -4.41 -1.81 -9.19
N VAL A 119 -3.82 -2.71 -9.98
CA VAL A 119 -4.46 -3.99 -10.34
C VAL A 119 -4.73 -4.84 -9.08
N ALA A 120 -3.74 -4.95 -8.18
CA ALA A 120 -3.89 -5.71 -6.94
C ALA A 120 -5.02 -5.15 -6.06
N TRP A 121 -5.04 -3.83 -5.81
CA TRP A 121 -6.07 -3.21 -4.99
C TRP A 121 -7.47 -3.24 -5.63
N ARG A 122 -7.58 -3.13 -6.96
CA ARG A 122 -8.86 -3.29 -7.65
C ARG A 122 -9.39 -4.71 -7.50
N SER A 123 -8.53 -5.73 -7.62
CA SER A 123 -8.89 -7.12 -7.39
C SER A 123 -9.44 -7.33 -5.97
N TRP A 124 -8.75 -6.78 -4.97
CA TRP A 124 -9.16 -6.91 -3.58
C TRP A 124 -10.48 -6.17 -3.30
N ALA A 125 -10.61 -4.93 -3.78
CA ALA A 125 -11.85 -4.15 -3.65
C ALA A 125 -13.05 -4.81 -4.36
N ALA A 126 -12.84 -5.48 -5.50
CA ALA A 126 -13.88 -6.28 -6.13
C ALA A 126 -14.33 -7.47 -5.25
N GLY A 127 -13.41 -8.09 -4.51
CA GLY A 127 -13.71 -9.12 -3.49
C GLY A 127 -14.58 -8.62 -2.33
N PHE A 128 -14.58 -7.31 -2.08
CA PHE A 128 -15.49 -6.64 -1.14
C PHE A 128 -16.85 -6.23 -1.75
N GLY A 129 -17.10 -6.60 -3.01
CA GLY A 129 -18.36 -6.33 -3.71
C GLY A 129 -18.41 -4.98 -4.44
N CYS A 130 -17.27 -4.30 -4.63
CA CYS A 130 -17.24 -3.09 -5.45
C CYS A 130 -17.47 -3.42 -6.93
N THR A 131 -18.38 -2.68 -7.58
CA THR A 131 -18.62 -2.81 -9.02
C THR A 131 -17.49 -2.15 -9.82
N PRO A 132 -17.26 -2.54 -11.09
CA PRO A 132 -16.30 -1.87 -11.97
C PRO A 132 -16.48 -0.34 -12.02
N GLU A 133 -17.72 0.14 -12.09
CA GLU A 133 -18.03 1.58 -12.15
C GLU A 133 -17.69 2.30 -10.84
N GLN A 134 -17.87 1.63 -9.70
CA GLN A 134 -17.45 2.17 -8.41
C GLN A 134 -15.91 2.28 -8.35
N LEU A 135 -15.20 1.26 -8.81
CA LEU A 135 -13.73 1.27 -8.87
C LEU A 135 -13.22 2.34 -9.83
N ASP A 136 -13.87 2.56 -10.96
CA ASP A 136 -13.50 3.60 -11.92
C ASP A 136 -13.72 5.00 -11.35
N ARG A 137 -14.83 5.23 -10.65
CA ARG A 137 -15.04 6.49 -9.92
C ARG A 137 -13.99 6.71 -8.83
N LEU A 138 -13.65 5.67 -8.07
CA LEU A 138 -12.60 5.75 -7.05
C LEU A 138 -11.24 6.06 -7.67
N CYS A 139 -10.91 5.42 -8.79
CA CYS A 139 -9.62 5.62 -9.48
C CYS A 139 -9.58 6.88 -10.35
N SER A 140 -10.70 7.61 -10.48
CA SER A 140 -10.74 8.81 -11.31
C SER A 140 -9.82 9.89 -10.74
N VAL A 141 -8.99 10.43 -11.62
CA VAL A 141 -8.07 11.54 -11.36
C VAL A 141 -8.54 12.82 -12.04
N GLU A 142 -9.79 12.86 -12.53
CA GLU A 142 -10.35 14.06 -13.15
C GLU A 142 -10.34 15.25 -12.18
N GLY A 143 -9.85 16.41 -12.64
CA GLY A 143 -9.76 17.62 -11.83
C GLY A 143 -8.47 17.77 -11.01
N THR A 144 -7.54 16.80 -11.03
CA THR A 144 -6.21 16.93 -10.36
C THR A 144 -5.20 17.80 -11.14
N ARG A 145 -5.68 18.63 -12.07
CA ARG A 145 -4.85 19.56 -12.85
C ARG A 145 -4.12 20.53 -11.90
N GLY A 146 -2.80 20.53 -11.98
CA GLY A 146 -1.93 21.44 -11.22
C GLY A 146 -1.12 20.79 -10.10
N ALA A 147 -1.38 19.53 -9.73
CA ALA A 147 -0.55 18.79 -8.77
C ALA A 147 0.76 18.23 -9.37
N SER A 148 1.17 18.73 -10.54
CA SER A 148 2.50 18.55 -11.13
C SER A 148 3.60 19.30 -10.38
N ALA A 149 3.35 19.80 -9.18
CA ALA A 149 4.42 19.86 -8.17
C ALA A 149 4.74 18.42 -7.76
N ALA A 150 5.26 17.66 -8.75
CA ALA A 150 5.66 16.28 -8.67
C ALA A 150 6.54 16.16 -7.44
N ALA A 151 6.03 15.46 -6.45
CA ALA A 151 6.74 15.34 -5.21
C ALA A 151 7.96 14.45 -5.49
N ASP A 152 9.08 15.12 -5.74
CA ASP A 152 10.35 14.59 -6.24
C ASP A 152 10.65 13.22 -5.61
N PRO A 153 10.75 12.14 -6.41
CA PRO A 153 11.06 10.81 -5.90
C PRO A 153 12.36 10.75 -5.11
N ALA A 154 13.31 11.67 -5.34
CA ALA A 154 14.57 11.76 -4.61
C ALA A 154 14.47 12.47 -3.25
N ARG A 155 13.30 13.02 -2.88
CA ARG A 155 13.09 13.75 -1.63
C ARG A 155 12.11 13.03 -0.71
N HIS A 156 12.62 12.19 0.19
CA HIS A 156 11.77 11.37 1.06
C HIS A 156 11.35 12.12 2.34
N GLY A 157 12.13 13.14 2.75
CA GLY A 157 11.78 14.03 3.85
C GLY A 157 11.75 13.26 5.17
N PRO A 158 10.63 13.25 5.92
CA PRO A 158 10.57 12.48 7.17
C PRO A 158 10.74 10.96 6.98
N PHE A 159 10.66 10.46 5.75
CA PHE A 159 10.83 9.04 5.43
C PHE A 159 12.24 8.66 4.98
N ASP A 160 13.24 9.56 5.02
CA ASP A 160 14.61 9.26 4.55
C ASP A 160 15.20 7.99 5.19
N SER A 161 15.08 7.83 6.51
CA SER A 161 15.58 6.65 7.23
C SER A 161 14.81 5.37 6.88
N TRP A 162 13.50 5.48 6.69
CA TRP A 162 12.66 4.35 6.30
C TRP A 162 12.90 3.93 4.86
N HIS A 163 13.10 4.89 3.95
CA HIS A 163 13.52 4.65 2.57
C HIS A 163 14.86 3.91 2.53
N ALA A 164 15.86 4.36 3.29
CA ALA A 164 17.17 3.71 3.34
C ALA A 164 17.06 2.25 3.80
N GLY A 165 16.32 2.00 4.88
CA GLY A 165 16.08 0.63 5.38
C GLY A 165 15.30 -0.24 4.40
N LEU A 166 14.34 0.33 3.65
CA LEU A 166 13.66 -0.36 2.56
C LEU A 166 14.64 -0.71 1.43
N GLY A 167 15.57 0.18 1.09
CA GLY A 167 16.62 -0.07 0.10
C GLY A 167 17.52 -1.25 0.51
N ASP A 168 17.92 -1.29 1.77
CA ASP A 168 18.70 -2.41 2.33
C ASP A 168 17.92 -3.74 2.28
N LEU A 169 16.63 -3.71 2.61
CA LEU A 169 15.75 -4.86 2.53
C LEU A 169 15.56 -5.33 1.08
N VAL A 170 15.29 -4.42 0.14
CA VAL A 170 15.17 -4.71 -1.30
C VAL A 170 16.45 -5.36 -1.82
N GLY A 171 17.62 -4.80 -1.46
CA GLY A 171 18.92 -5.37 -1.82
C GLY A 171 19.12 -6.78 -1.27
N GLU A 172 18.68 -7.04 -0.03
CA GLU A 172 18.74 -8.38 0.57
C GLU A 172 17.81 -9.37 -0.15
N ILE A 173 16.54 -9.00 -0.37
CA ILE A 173 15.55 -9.83 -1.07
C ILE A 173 16.08 -10.28 -2.43
N ARG A 174 16.65 -9.34 -3.20
CA ARG A 174 17.24 -9.60 -4.52
C ARG A 174 18.42 -10.58 -4.46
N ARG A 175 19.17 -10.61 -3.35
CA ARG A 175 20.33 -11.50 -3.17
C ARG A 175 19.96 -12.88 -2.68
N THR A 176 18.95 -13.00 -1.82
CA THR A 176 18.75 -14.22 -1.01
C THR A 176 17.44 -14.94 -1.28
N THR A 177 16.53 -14.37 -2.08
CA THR A 177 15.21 -14.96 -2.33
C THR A 177 14.83 -14.90 -3.81
N ALA A 178 13.81 -15.69 -4.20
CA ALA A 178 13.17 -15.58 -5.50
C ALA A 178 11.93 -14.65 -5.49
N VAL A 179 11.58 -14.08 -4.34
CA VAL A 179 10.42 -13.20 -4.20
C VAL A 179 10.74 -11.85 -4.85
N HIS A 180 9.78 -11.32 -5.62
CA HIS A 180 9.95 -9.98 -6.19
C HIS A 180 9.88 -8.92 -5.06
N PRO A 181 10.86 -8.01 -4.90
CA PRO A 181 10.90 -7.07 -3.77
C PRO A 181 9.65 -6.20 -3.63
N ALA A 182 9.03 -5.83 -4.76
CA ALA A 182 7.78 -5.09 -4.78
C ALA A 182 6.65 -5.72 -3.96
N GLN A 183 6.58 -7.06 -3.82
CA GLN A 183 5.54 -7.73 -3.03
C GLN A 183 5.68 -7.42 -1.53
N ILE A 184 6.92 -7.40 -1.03
CA ILE A 184 7.22 -7.09 0.37
C ILE A 184 7.11 -5.58 0.63
N VAL A 185 7.61 -4.76 -0.30
CA VAL A 185 7.48 -3.29 -0.21
C VAL A 185 6.01 -2.85 -0.23
N PHE A 186 5.17 -3.48 -1.05
CA PHE A 186 3.72 -3.26 -1.06
C PHE A 186 3.10 -3.48 0.34
N SER A 187 3.48 -4.56 1.02
CA SER A 187 3.01 -4.83 2.38
C SER A 187 3.49 -3.78 3.39
N HIS A 188 4.73 -3.30 3.28
CA HIS A 188 5.22 -2.21 4.13
C HIS A 188 4.45 -0.89 3.91
N VAL A 189 4.16 -0.54 2.65
CA VAL A 189 3.36 0.66 2.32
C VAL A 189 1.94 0.52 2.86
N HIS A 190 1.32 -0.64 2.72
CA HIS A 190 0.00 -0.92 3.28
C HIS A 190 -0.01 -0.73 4.80
N MET A 191 1.00 -1.25 5.50
CA MET A 191 1.09 -1.08 6.94
C MET A 191 1.32 0.38 7.37
N VAL A 192 1.96 1.23 6.55
CA VAL A 192 2.04 2.68 6.81
C VAL A 192 0.69 3.37 6.61
N HIS A 193 -0.08 2.99 5.57
CA HIS A 193 -1.46 3.46 5.39
C HIS A 193 -2.33 3.12 6.60
N ASN A 194 -2.26 1.88 7.09
CA ASN A 194 -3.01 1.44 8.28
C ASN A 194 -2.66 2.28 9.52
N ARG A 195 -1.35 2.52 9.77
CA ARG A 195 -0.90 3.36 10.90
C ARG A 195 -1.36 4.81 10.80
N LEU A 196 -1.50 5.34 9.58
CA LEU A 196 -2.08 6.66 9.33
C LEU A 196 -3.62 6.66 9.39
N GLY A 197 -4.24 5.50 9.65
CA GLY A 197 -5.68 5.31 9.68
C GLY A 197 -6.32 5.54 8.32
N ARG A 198 -5.66 5.12 7.24
CA ARG A 198 -6.18 5.18 5.86
C ARG A 198 -6.92 3.89 5.54
N SER A 199 -8.02 4.02 4.81
CA SER A 199 -8.76 2.89 4.28
C SER A 199 -8.08 2.31 3.05
N LEU A 200 -8.50 1.11 2.67
CA LEU A 200 -8.10 0.45 1.43
C LEU A 200 -8.39 1.29 0.20
N PHE A 201 -9.52 2.02 0.21
CA PHE A 201 -9.91 2.91 -0.87
C PHE A 201 -9.03 4.16 -0.92
N ASP A 202 -8.50 4.64 0.21
CA ASP A 202 -7.52 5.73 0.21
C ASP A 202 -6.19 5.29 -0.41
N GLU A 203 -5.78 4.05 -0.12
CA GLU A 203 -4.57 3.47 -0.70
C GLU A 203 -4.73 3.19 -2.20
N LEU A 204 -5.85 2.61 -2.63
CA LEU A 204 -6.18 2.45 -4.06
C LEU A 204 -6.12 3.79 -4.81
N ARG A 205 -6.71 4.85 -4.25
CA ARG A 205 -6.65 6.21 -4.83
C ARG A 205 -5.23 6.74 -4.94
N THR A 206 -4.40 6.46 -3.93
CA THR A 206 -2.99 6.84 -3.94
C THR A 206 -2.26 6.19 -5.10
N TYR A 207 -2.43 4.89 -5.31
CA TYR A 207 -1.82 4.18 -6.45
C TYR A 207 -2.40 4.61 -7.79
N ALA A 208 -3.71 4.86 -7.89
CA ALA A 208 -4.33 5.32 -9.14
C ALA A 208 -3.78 6.69 -9.56
N TRP A 209 -3.61 7.60 -8.59
CA TRP A 209 -2.97 8.90 -8.81
C TRP A 209 -1.51 8.73 -9.26
N LEU A 210 -0.73 7.88 -8.58
CA LEU A 210 0.67 7.63 -8.92
C LEU A 210 0.83 7.00 -10.31
N ALA A 211 0.02 5.98 -10.65
CA ALA A 211 0.07 5.34 -11.95
C ALA A 211 -0.33 6.29 -13.09
N HIS A 212 -1.21 7.25 -12.83
CA HIS A 212 -1.54 8.30 -13.79
C HIS A 212 -0.38 9.28 -14.02
N HIS A 213 0.30 9.72 -12.95
CA HIS A 213 1.37 10.72 -13.03
C HIS A 213 2.75 10.13 -13.38
N PHE A 214 2.96 8.84 -13.16
CA PHE A 214 4.17 8.09 -13.49
C PHE A 214 3.81 6.86 -14.34
N PRO A 215 3.34 7.05 -15.59
CA PRO A 215 2.89 5.96 -16.43
C PRO A 215 4.05 5.06 -16.85
N VAL A 216 3.76 3.75 -17.02
CA VAL A 216 4.72 2.82 -17.63
C VAL A 216 4.98 3.28 -19.06
N THR A 217 6.23 3.64 -19.35
CA THR A 217 6.63 3.99 -20.71
C THR A 217 6.71 2.71 -21.55
N GLY A 218 5.74 2.51 -22.43
CA GLY A 218 5.84 1.48 -23.46
C GLY A 218 6.95 1.83 -24.43
N SER A 219 7.90 0.90 -24.62
CA SER A 219 8.76 0.83 -25.80
C SER A 219 7.91 1.09 -27.04
N THR A 220 8.23 2.14 -27.79
CA THR A 220 7.55 2.47 -29.05
C THR A 220 7.51 1.22 -29.92
N ALA A 221 6.30 0.74 -30.21
CA ALA A 221 6.07 -0.24 -31.24
C ALA A 221 6.71 0.30 -32.52
N ASN A 222 7.83 -0.31 -32.91
CA ASN A 222 8.51 -0.04 -34.15
C ASN A 222 7.53 -0.50 -35.25
N SER A 223 6.75 0.43 -35.80
CA SER A 223 5.95 0.21 -36.99
C SER A 223 6.93 -0.11 -38.12
N GLY A 224 7.22 -1.39 -38.28
CA GLY A 224 8.00 -1.92 -39.38
C GLY A 224 7.43 -1.38 -40.69
N GLY A 225 8.22 -0.53 -41.34
CA GLY A 225 7.92 -0.04 -42.67
C GLY A 225 7.71 -1.23 -43.58
N ALA A 226 6.49 -1.35 -44.11
CA ALA A 226 6.25 -2.11 -45.33
C ALA A 226 6.96 -1.38 -46.47
N GLY A 227 8.22 -1.74 -46.69
CA GLY A 227 9.06 -1.27 -47.78
C GLY A 227 9.46 -2.42 -48.71
N SER A 228 8.82 -2.44 -49.87
CA SER A 228 9.27 -3.01 -51.14
C SER A 228 9.63 -4.51 -51.22
N ALA A 229 8.84 -5.25 -52.00
CA ALA A 229 9.36 -6.22 -52.95
C ALA A 229 8.51 -6.16 -54.23
N GLY A 230 8.96 -5.33 -55.18
CA GLY A 230 8.65 -5.47 -56.59
C GLY A 230 9.80 -6.20 -57.31
N ALA A 231 9.52 -6.57 -58.57
CA ALA A 231 10.33 -7.35 -59.51
C ALA A 231 10.26 -8.87 -59.29
N GLY A 232 9.76 -9.71 -60.21
CA GLY A 232 9.65 -9.54 -61.66
C GLY A 232 10.86 -10.17 -62.35
N ARG A 233 10.78 -11.47 -62.60
CA ARG A 233 11.17 -12.22 -63.83
C ARG A 233 11.11 -13.71 -63.55
#